data_AF-A0A7S0NSH4-F1
#
_entry.id   AF-A0A7S0NSH4-F1
#
_cell.length_a   1.000
_cell.length_b   1.000
_cell.length_c   1.000
_cell.angle_alpha   90.00
_cell.angle_beta   90.00
_cell.angle_gamma   90.00
#
_symmetry.space_group_name_H-M   'P 1'
#
loop_
_entity.id
_entity.type
_entity.pdbx_description
1 polymer ?
#
loop_
_entity_poly.entity_id
_entity_poly.type
_entity_poly.pdbx_seq_one_letter_code
_entity_poly.pdbx_strand_id
1 'polypeptide(L)'
;RRLHKGSSAFFGAKRVGMMQKKGEGSLAGWKTRWFALHAGELLYFDRPPALPPSKLALCVGRAVLRIHASSEPSAPPTLSWAVGDGTVLRMRVLDASELEEWAAAAEAAGVGVVRGYSPPL
;
A
#
# COMPACT_ATOMS: atom_id res chain seq x y z
N ARG A 1 -19.74 -0.67 -17.41
CA ARG A 1 -19.79 0.19 -16.21
C ARG A 1 -18.37 0.67 -15.93
N ARG A 2 -18.11 1.96 -16.11
CA ARG A 2 -16.78 2.58 -15.96
C ARG A 2 -16.69 3.06 -14.51
N LEU A 3 -15.83 2.45 -13.69
CA LEU A 3 -15.62 2.88 -12.30
C LEU A 3 -14.97 4.26 -12.32
N HIS A 4 -15.62 5.23 -11.70
CA HIS A 4 -15.09 6.58 -11.56
C HIS A 4 -13.78 6.54 -10.77
N LYS A 5 -12.69 7.01 -11.39
CA LYS A 5 -11.43 7.37 -10.74
C LYS A 5 -11.73 8.61 -9.87
N GLY A 6 -12.34 8.38 -8.71
CA GLY A 6 -12.69 9.42 -7.76
C GLY A 6 -11.43 10.06 -7.20
N SER A 7 -11.09 11.24 -7.70
CA SER A 7 -10.19 12.18 -7.05
C SER A 7 -10.84 12.61 -5.73
N SER A 8 -10.52 11.94 -4.62
CA SER A 8 -10.59 12.59 -3.32
C SER A 8 -9.16 13.00 -2.99
N ALA A 9 -8.85 14.27 -3.23
CA ALA A 9 -7.64 14.91 -2.77
C ALA A 9 -7.59 14.84 -1.24
N PHE A 10 -7.07 13.73 -0.71
CA PHE A 10 -6.44 13.73 0.59
C PHE A 10 -5.24 14.66 0.42
N PHE A 11 -5.40 15.93 0.82
CA PHE A 11 -4.56 17.08 0.45
C PHE A 11 -3.08 16.69 0.32
N GLY A 12 -2.54 16.72 -0.90
CA GLY A 12 -1.12 16.46 -1.16
C GLY A 12 -0.70 14.98 -1.26
N ALA A 13 -1.63 14.02 -1.15
CA ALA A 13 -1.30 12.60 -1.31
C ALA A 13 -0.74 12.35 -2.72
N LYS A 14 0.44 11.74 -2.78
CA LYS A 14 1.10 11.38 -4.05
C LYS A 14 0.38 10.24 -4.74
N ARG A 15 -0.27 9.37 -3.98
CA ARG A 15 -1.10 8.29 -4.49
C ARG A 15 -2.13 7.84 -3.47
N VAL A 16 -3.29 7.43 -3.97
CA VAL A 16 -4.35 6.81 -3.20
C VAL A 16 -4.90 5.60 -3.94
N GLY A 17 -5.42 4.60 -3.23
CA GLY A 17 -6.00 3.43 -3.87
C GLY A 17 -6.46 2.35 -2.91
N MET A 18 -7.29 1.44 -3.40
CA MET A 18 -7.68 0.25 -2.64
C MET A 18 -6.59 -0.81 -2.77
N MET A 19 -6.15 -1.37 -1.66
CA MET A 19 -5.25 -2.54 -1.63
C MET A 19 -5.74 -3.54 -0.59
N GLN A 20 -5.33 -4.81 -0.73
CA GLN A 20 -5.55 -5.78 0.33
C GLN A 20 -4.36 -5.74 1.29
N LYS A 21 -4.61 -5.53 2.58
CA LYS A 21 -3.62 -5.61 3.66
C LYS A 21 -3.67 -7.00 4.30
N LYS A 22 -2.52 -7.62 4.57
CA LYS A 22 -2.46 -8.81 5.44
C LYS A 22 -2.64 -8.38 6.91
N GLY A 23 -3.57 -9.01 7.62
CA GLY A 23 -3.68 -8.88 9.07
C GLY A 23 -2.59 -9.66 9.81
N GLU A 24 -2.41 -9.35 11.09
CA GLU A 24 -1.42 -9.98 11.97
C GLU A 24 -2.12 -10.78 13.07
N GLY A 25 -1.40 -11.75 13.65
CA GLY A 25 -1.88 -12.57 14.77
C GLY A 25 -3.21 -13.26 14.48
N SER A 26 -4.17 -13.14 15.39
CA SER A 26 -5.52 -13.72 15.29
C SER A 26 -6.38 -13.15 14.15
N LEU A 27 -5.91 -12.11 13.47
CA LEU A 27 -6.59 -11.47 12.34
C LEU A 27 -5.93 -11.77 10.98
N ALA A 28 -5.22 -12.90 10.85
CA ALA A 28 -4.31 -13.28 9.75
C ALA A 28 -4.88 -13.33 8.30
N GLY A 29 -6.07 -12.80 8.04
CA GLY A 29 -6.67 -12.70 6.71
C GLY A 29 -6.22 -11.47 5.92
N TRP A 30 -6.49 -11.50 4.61
CA TRP A 30 -6.36 -10.33 3.73
C TRP A 30 -7.63 -9.48 3.82
N LYS A 31 -7.47 -8.17 4.06
CA LYS A 31 -8.59 -7.23 4.17
C LYS A 31 -8.38 -6.06 3.23
N THR A 32 -9.40 -5.72 2.46
CA THR A 32 -9.39 -4.54 1.59
C THR A 32 -9.43 -3.26 2.44
N ARG A 33 -8.50 -2.34 2.18
CA ARG A 33 -8.35 -1.05 2.86
C ARG A 33 -8.06 0.03 1.83
N TRP A 34 -8.47 1.26 2.11
CA TRP A 34 -8.11 2.42 1.30
C TRP A 34 -6.81 3.00 1.82
N PHE A 35 -5.82 3.16 0.95
CA PHE A 35 -4.48 3.64 1.29
C PHE A 35 -4.24 5.02 0.70
N ALA A 36 -3.43 5.81 1.40
CA ALA A 36 -2.87 7.07 0.91
C ALA A 36 -1.38 7.15 1.24
N LEU A 37 -0.56 7.49 0.25
CA LEU A 37 0.82 7.92 0.45
C LEU A 37 0.87 9.45 0.47
N HIS A 38 1.23 10.01 1.62
CA HIS A 38 1.27 11.45 1.84
C HIS A 38 2.55 11.82 2.59
N ALA A 39 3.34 12.77 2.07
CA ALA A 39 4.58 13.25 2.69
C ALA A 39 5.57 12.13 3.10
N GLY A 40 5.64 11.05 2.32
CA GLY A 40 6.51 9.90 2.61
C GLY A 40 5.96 8.93 3.66
N GLU A 41 4.76 9.19 4.17
CA GLU A 41 4.05 8.34 5.12
C GLU A 41 2.93 7.58 4.43
N LEU A 42 2.75 6.31 4.81
CA LEU A 42 1.66 5.48 4.33
C LEU A 42 0.54 5.43 5.37
N LEU A 43 -0.63 5.91 4.99
CA LEU A 43 -1.84 5.87 5.79
C LEU A 43 -2.83 4.85 5.22
N TYR A 44 -3.64 4.23 6.07
CA TYR A 44 -4.79 3.47 5.58
C TYR A 44 -6.03 3.58 6.46
N PHE A 45 -7.17 3.38 5.80
CA PHE A 45 -8.52 3.52 6.33
C PHE A 45 -9.33 2.26 6.01
N ASP A 46 -10.36 1.99 6.80
CA ASP A 46 -11.30 0.91 6.53
C ASP A 46 -11.99 1.08 5.17
N ARG A 47 -12.31 2.32 4.81
CA ARG A 47 -13.01 2.74 3.59
C ARG A 47 -12.48 4.11 3.13
N PRO A 48 -12.76 4.53 1.88
CA PRO A 48 -12.37 5.86 1.41
C PRO A 48 -12.81 6.97 2.37
N PRO A 49 -11.95 7.95 2.70
CA PRO A 49 -12.27 9.01 3.66
C PRO A 49 -13.53 9.83 3.32
N ALA A 50 -13.84 9.95 2.03
CA ALA A 50 -15.04 10.60 1.51
C ALA A 50 -16.36 9.90 1.89
N LEU A 51 -16.31 8.68 2.45
CA LEU A 51 -17.47 7.91 2.91
C LEU A 51 -17.49 7.83 4.44
N PRO A 52 -18.10 8.80 5.14
CA PRO A 52 -18.16 8.81 6.60
C PRO A 52 -19.11 7.73 7.18
N PRO A 53 -18.80 7.17 8.37
CA PRO A 53 -17.59 7.38 9.14
C PRO A 53 -16.44 6.51 8.60
N SER A 54 -15.36 7.16 8.20
CA SER A 54 -14.09 6.53 7.86
C SER A 54 -13.17 6.58 9.08
N LYS A 55 -12.42 5.51 9.35
CA LYS A 55 -11.52 5.44 10.51
C LYS A 55 -10.08 5.28 10.03
N LEU A 56 -9.22 6.21 10.42
CA LEU A 56 -7.78 6.06 10.27
C LEU A 56 -7.33 4.86 11.11
N ALA A 57 -6.67 3.90 10.48
CA ALA A 57 -6.26 2.68 11.16
C ALA A 57 -4.75 2.62 11.41
N LEU A 58 -3.93 3.30 10.62
CA LEU A 58 -2.48 3.44 10.87
C LEU A 58 -1.90 4.60 10.04
N CYS A 59 -0.82 5.20 10.55
CA CYS A 59 0.12 6.05 9.80
C CYS A 59 1.54 5.51 10.02
N VAL A 60 2.33 5.36 8.95
CA VAL A 60 3.68 4.80 9.02
C VAL A 60 4.68 5.62 8.22
N GLY A 61 5.57 6.33 8.92
CA GLY A 61 6.69 7.08 8.35
C GLY A 61 8.02 6.31 8.43
N ARG A 62 9.06 6.84 7.76
CA ARG A 62 10.45 6.29 7.73
C ARG A 62 10.51 4.80 7.35
N ALA A 63 10.10 4.51 6.12
CA ALA A 63 10.04 3.16 5.60
C ALA A 63 10.72 3.02 4.24
N VAL A 64 10.86 1.77 3.82
CA VAL A 64 11.22 1.37 2.46
C VAL A 64 10.04 0.61 1.85
N LEU A 65 9.61 1.04 0.67
CA LEU A 65 8.67 0.28 -0.13
C LEU A 65 9.42 -0.87 -0.82
N ARG A 66 8.92 -2.09 -0.69
CA ARG A 66 9.49 -3.27 -1.35
C ARG A 66 8.45 -3.83 -2.30
N ILE A 67 8.76 -3.87 -3.60
CA ILE A 67 8.00 -4.62 -4.60
C ILE A 67 8.55 -6.05 -4.61
N HIS A 68 7.68 -7.03 -4.41
CA HIS A 68 8.08 -8.43 -4.28
C HIS A 68 8.23 -9.05 -5.67
N ALA A 69 9.20 -9.95 -5.81
CA ALA A 69 9.28 -10.78 -7.01
C ALA A 69 8.05 -11.70 -7.07
N SER A 70 7.44 -11.84 -8.25
CA SER A 70 6.39 -12.83 -8.44
C SER A 70 7.03 -14.21 -8.47
N SER A 71 6.72 -15.05 -7.49
CA SER A 71 7.20 -16.44 -7.46
C SER A 71 6.48 -17.33 -8.47
N GLU A 72 5.24 -16.98 -8.82
CA GLU A 72 4.39 -17.71 -9.76
C GLU A 72 3.64 -16.72 -10.68
N PRO A 73 3.30 -17.10 -11.93
CA PRO A 73 2.56 -16.22 -12.84
C PRO A 73 1.15 -15.84 -12.36
N SER A 74 0.53 -16.69 -11.53
CA SER A 74 -0.82 -16.49 -10.98
C SER A 74 -0.80 -15.85 -9.58
N ALA A 75 0.38 -15.66 -8.98
CA ALA A 75 0.48 -15.06 -7.67
C ALA A 75 0.01 -13.59 -7.73
N PRO A 76 -0.75 -13.12 -6.71
CA PRO A 76 -1.20 -11.74 -6.70
C PRO A 76 0.02 -10.81 -6.54
N PRO A 77 0.07 -9.69 -7.28
CA PRO A 77 1.15 -8.72 -7.19
C PRO A 77 1.24 -8.11 -5.77
N THR A 78 2.39 -8.30 -5.13
CA THR A 78 2.61 -7.94 -3.73
C THR A 78 3.64 -6.83 -3.54
N LEU A 79 3.37 -5.98 -2.55
CA LEU A 79 4.33 -5.00 -2.04
C LEU A 79 4.32 -5.02 -0.51
N SER A 80 5.38 -4.52 0.11
CA SER A 80 5.41 -4.31 1.56
C SER A 80 6.05 -2.99 1.95
N TRP A 81 5.49 -2.35 2.97
CA TRP A 81 6.07 -1.17 3.62
C TRP A 81 6.88 -1.64 4.82
N ALA A 82 8.21 -1.55 4.74
CA ALA A 82 9.11 -2.01 5.79
C ALA A 82 9.65 -0.82 6.59
N VAL A 83 9.35 -0.80 7.87
CA VAL A 83 9.73 0.25 8.82
C VAL A 83 11.02 -0.13 9.52
N GLY A 84 11.81 0.87 9.93
CA GLY A 84 13.10 0.64 10.60
C GLY A 84 13.03 -0.13 11.93
N ASP A 85 11.85 -0.24 12.54
CA ASP A 85 11.60 -1.00 13.78
C ASP A 85 11.32 -2.49 13.55
N GLY A 86 11.38 -2.95 12.29
CA GLY A 86 11.06 -4.33 11.91
C GLY A 86 9.60 -4.57 11.56
N THR A 87 8.71 -3.58 11.74
CA THR A 87 7.31 -3.67 11.31
C THR A 87 7.25 -3.76 9.79
N VAL A 88 6.49 -4.73 9.28
CA VAL A 88 6.30 -4.91 7.82
C VAL A 88 4.82 -4.99 7.49
N LEU A 89 4.32 -3.95 6.85
CA LEU A 89 2.96 -3.93 6.32
C LEU A 89 2.93 -4.61 4.96
N ARG A 90 2.35 -5.82 4.88
CA ARG A 90 2.19 -6.54 3.61
C ARG A 90 0.89 -6.18 2.91
N MET A 91 0.98 -5.90 1.61
CA MET A 91 -0.12 -5.47 0.77
C MET A 91 -0.13 -6.23 -0.56
N ARG A 92 -1.33 -6.35 -1.15
CA ARG A 92 -1.56 -6.79 -2.53
C ARG A 92 -2.29 -5.69 -3.28
N VAL A 93 -1.79 -5.36 -4.46
CA VAL A 93 -2.52 -4.52 -5.41
C VAL A 93 -3.47 -5.41 -6.22
N LEU A 94 -4.50 -4.81 -6.81
CA LEU A 94 -5.49 -5.57 -7.60
C LEU A 94 -5.02 -5.80 -9.04
N ASP A 95 -4.16 -4.92 -9.53
CA ASP A 95 -3.58 -4.93 -10.87
C ASP A 95 -2.06 -4.76 -10.76
N ALA A 96 -1.30 -5.58 -11.49
CA ALA A 96 0.16 -5.55 -11.44
C ALA A 96 0.74 -4.19 -11.88
N SER A 97 0.06 -3.46 -12.76
CA SER A 97 0.46 -2.10 -13.17
C SER A 97 0.48 -1.12 -11.98
N GLU A 98 -0.36 -1.33 -10.96
CA GLU A 98 -0.38 -0.47 -9.78
C GLU A 98 0.90 -0.57 -8.95
N LEU A 99 1.68 -1.66 -9.05
CA LEU A 99 2.96 -1.79 -8.34
C LEU A 99 3.90 -0.65 -8.70
N GLU A 100 4.11 -0.43 -10.00
CA GLU A 100 5.01 0.62 -10.48
C GLU A 100 4.42 2.01 -10.22
N GLU A 101 3.09 2.17 -10.30
CA GLU A 101 2.48 3.44 -9.92
C GLU A 101 2.67 3.76 -8.42
N TRP A 102 2.64 2.76 -7.54
CA TRP A 102 2.96 2.93 -6.11
C TRP A 102 4.45 3.20 -5.88
N ALA A 103 5.35 2.56 -6.63
CA ALA A 103 6.77 2.84 -6.57
C ALA A 103 7.13 4.25 -7.04
N ALA A 104 6.62 4.68 -8.20
CA ALA A 104 6.85 6.02 -8.70
C ALA A 104 6.36 7.09 -7.71
N ALA A 105 5.20 6.86 -7.06
CA ALA A 105 4.69 7.76 -6.03
C ALA A 105 5.56 7.78 -4.76
N ALA A 106 6.12 6.62 -4.36
CA ALA A 106 7.06 6.49 -3.24
C ALA A 106 8.36 7.24 -3.52
N GLU A 107 8.96 7.05 -4.70
CA GLU A 107 10.15 7.77 -5.15
C GLU A 107 9.90 9.29 -5.18
N ALA A 108 8.77 9.72 -5.74
CA ALA A 108 8.37 11.14 -5.75
C ALA A 108 8.08 11.72 -4.35
N ALA A 109 7.90 10.87 -3.34
CA ALA A 109 7.75 11.25 -1.93
C ALA A 109 9.07 11.14 -1.14
N GLY A 110 10.19 10.77 -1.78
CA GLY A 110 11.49 10.57 -1.13
C GLY A 110 11.59 9.26 -0.34
N VAL A 111 10.68 8.31 -0.58
CA VAL A 111 10.70 6.98 0.05
C VAL A 111 11.59 6.06 -0.77
N GLY A 112 12.49 5.33 -0.11
CA GLY A 112 13.32 4.33 -0.76
C GLY A 112 12.47 3.19 -1.33
N VAL A 113 12.78 2.74 -2.55
CA VAL A 113 12.09 1.63 -3.22
C VAL A 113 13.07 0.51 -3.54
N VAL A 114 12.69 -0.72 -3.19
CA VAL A 114 13.40 -1.95 -3.56
C VAL A 114 12.51 -2.78 -4.46
N ARG A 115 12.98 -3.13 -5.66
CA ARG A 115 12.26 -3.99 -6.61
C ARG A 115 12.82 -5.42 -6.56
N GLY A 116 12.00 -6.41 -6.94
CA GLY A 116 12.40 -7.81 -6.95
C GLY A 116 12.72 -8.38 -5.56
N TYR A 117 12.13 -7.81 -4.50
CA TYR A 117 12.38 -8.26 -3.14
C TYR A 117 11.89 -9.70 -2.95
N SER A 118 12.77 -10.56 -2.45
CA SER A 118 12.44 -11.89 -1.95
C SER A 118 12.79 -11.92 -0.46
N PRO A 119 11.88 -12.35 0.44
CA PRO A 119 12.24 -12.55 1.84
C PRO A 119 13.34 -13.61 1.95
N PRO A 120 14.29 -13.48 2.89
CA PRO A 120 15.20 -14.57 3.20
C PRO A 120 14.41 -15.80 3.65
N LEU A 121 14.91 -16.99 3.23
CA LEU A 121 14.39 -18.30 3.61
C LEU A 121 14.51 -18.55 5.11
#